data_AF-A0A6A3BU32-F1
#
_entry.id   AF-A0A6A3BU32-F1
#
_cell.length_a   1.000
_cell.length_b   1.000
_cell.length_c   1.000
_cell.angle_alpha   90.00
_cell.angle_beta   90.00
_cell.angle_gamma   90.00
#
_symmetry.space_group_name_H-M   'P 1'
#
loop_
_entity.id
_entity.type
_entity.pdbx_description
1 polymer ?
#
loop_
_entity_poly.entity_id
_entity_poly.type
_entity_poly.pdbx_seq_one_letter_code
_entity_poly.pdbx_strand_id
1 'polypeptide(L)'
;MENLWRAATGDYIKTWRRRWFVLKQGDLLWFKDPASVSRRSAPRGFVSVGECLTVKGAEDIVYKAFAFELSTRDSTMYFIANTEKEKEDWINSIGRSIVQNSRSVTDSEVVDYESKSR
;
A
#
# COMPACT_ATOMS: atom_id res chain seq x y z
N MET A 1 8.38 8.26 -6.19
CA MET A 1 7.16 9.03 -5.87
C MET A 1 6.51 9.32 -7.20
N GLU A 2 5.33 8.79 -7.45
CA GLU A 2 4.75 8.80 -8.80
C GLU A 2 3.21 8.90 -8.74
N ASN A 3 2.62 9.21 -9.89
CA ASN A 3 1.17 9.26 -10.03
C ASN A 3 0.61 7.87 -10.32
N LEU A 4 -0.31 7.40 -9.49
CA LEU A 4 -1.13 6.23 -9.78
C LEU A 4 -2.61 6.60 -9.77
N TRP A 5 -3.41 5.84 -10.50
CA TRP A 5 -4.85 5.84 -10.27
C TRP A 5 -5.17 4.82 -9.20
N ARG A 6 -6.07 5.16 -8.29
CA ARG A 6 -6.66 4.20 -7.34
C ARG A 6 -8.16 4.15 -7.51
N ALA A 7 -8.72 2.95 -7.45
CA ALA A 7 -10.16 2.78 -7.33
C ALA A 7 -10.64 3.39 -6.00
N ALA A 8 -11.59 4.32 -6.07
CA ALA A 8 -12.35 4.77 -4.92
C ALA A 8 -13.49 3.77 -4.68
N THR A 9 -13.55 3.23 -3.47
CA THR A 9 -14.71 2.51 -2.96
C THR A 9 -15.86 3.51 -2.82
N GLY A 10 -16.79 3.47 -3.77
CA GLY A 10 -18.10 4.07 -3.64
C GLY A 10 -19.15 2.97 -3.70
N ASP A 11 -20.24 3.13 -2.95
CA ASP A 11 -21.24 2.07 -2.73
C ASP A 11 -22.02 1.67 -3.98
N TYR A 12 -22.00 2.49 -5.04
CA TYR A 12 -22.75 2.25 -6.28
C TYR A 12 -21.90 2.28 -7.56
N ILE A 13 -20.80 3.05 -7.60
CA ILE A 13 -19.90 3.15 -8.76
C ILE A 13 -18.46 3.23 -8.26
N LYS A 14 -17.65 2.21 -8.57
CA LYS A 14 -16.20 2.27 -8.39
C LYS A 14 -15.65 3.29 -9.39
N THR A 15 -15.15 4.42 -8.90
CA THR A 15 -14.55 5.47 -9.73
C THR A 15 -13.04 5.47 -9.60
N TRP A 16 -12.31 5.59 -10.71
CA TRP A 16 -10.85 5.71 -10.69
C TRP A 16 -10.45 7.15 -10.40
N ARG A 17 -9.59 7.37 -9.40
CA ARG A 17 -9.09 8.70 -9.03
C ARG A 17 -7.57 8.73 -9.09
N ARG A 18 -7.02 9.68 -9.83
CA ARG A 18 -5.58 9.95 -9.85
C ARG A 18 -5.16 10.53 -8.50
N ARG A 19 -4.10 9.97 -7.92
CA ARG A 19 -3.50 10.39 -6.66
C ARG A 19 -1.99 10.29 -6.76
N TRP A 20 -1.31 11.09 -5.96
CA TRP A 20 0.14 11.02 -5.86
C TRP A 20 0.53 10.06 -4.75
N PHE A 21 1.26 9.00 -5.09
CA PHE A 21 1.64 7.95 -4.15
C PHE A 21 3.11 8.04 -3.75
N VAL A 22 3.35 7.77 -2.47
CA VAL A 22 4.66 7.76 -1.85
C VAL A 22 4.77 6.50 -1.00
N LEU A 23 5.72 5.63 -1.33
CA LEU A 23 6.17 4.56 -0.44
C LEU A 23 7.33 5.08 0.39
N LYS A 24 7.19 5.11 1.72
CA LYS A 24 8.23 5.61 2.63
C LYS A 24 8.11 4.91 3.98
N GLN A 25 9.23 4.40 4.50
CA GLN A 25 9.33 3.83 5.86
C GLN A 25 8.26 2.76 6.15
N GLY A 26 7.97 1.89 5.17
CA GLY A 26 6.96 0.84 5.35
C GLY A 26 5.52 1.31 5.15
N ASP A 27 5.27 2.60 4.89
CA ASP A 27 3.93 3.13 4.61
C ASP A 27 3.76 3.51 3.14
N LEU A 28 2.61 3.14 2.57
CA LEU A 28 2.15 3.63 1.28
C LEU A 28 1.12 4.75 1.50
N LEU A 29 1.53 5.99 1.27
CA LEU A 29 0.73 7.19 1.47
C LEU A 29 0.23 7.74 0.13
N TRP A 30 -0.93 8.42 0.15
CA TRP A 30 -1.44 9.12 -1.03
C TRP A 30 -1.93 10.53 -0.76
N PHE A 31 -1.70 11.41 -1.73
CA PHE A 31 -2.05 12.83 -1.69
C PHE A 31 -2.94 13.18 -2.89
N LYS A 32 -3.58 14.36 -2.82
CA LYS A 32 -4.44 14.83 -3.91
C LYS A 32 -3.64 15.01 -5.21
N ASP A 33 -2.46 15.62 -5.12
CA ASP A 33 -1.56 15.93 -6.22
C ASP A 33 -0.12 16.10 -5.68
N PRO A 34 0.91 16.19 -6.57
CA PRO A 34 2.30 16.33 -6.14
C PRO A 34 2.59 17.64 -5.39
N ALA A 35 1.91 18.74 -5.76
CA ALA A 35 2.06 20.04 -5.10
C ALA A 35 1.57 20.01 -3.65
N SER A 36 0.66 19.07 -3.35
CA SER A 36 0.19 18.80 -2.00
C SER A 36 1.22 18.06 -1.14
N VAL A 37 2.38 17.64 -1.64
CA VAL A 37 3.43 16.99 -0.82
C VAL A 37 4.35 18.04 -0.22
N SER A 38 4.01 18.50 1.00
CA SER A 38 4.88 19.34 1.82
C SER A 38 5.06 18.73 3.20
N ARG A 39 6.07 19.17 3.97
CA ARG A 39 6.26 18.75 5.38
C ARG A 39 5.03 18.99 6.26
N ARG A 40 4.12 19.89 5.86
CA ARG A 40 2.90 20.25 6.60
C ARG A 40 1.64 19.60 6.04
N SER A 41 1.73 18.89 4.92
CA SER A 41 0.56 18.36 4.26
C SER A 41 0.17 17.01 4.83
N ALA A 42 -1.07 16.91 5.33
CA ALA A 42 -1.63 15.62 5.73
C ALA A 42 -1.92 14.75 4.48
N PRO A 43 -1.53 13.47 4.48
CA PRO A 43 -1.93 12.55 3.43
C PRO A 43 -3.46 12.41 3.42
N ARG A 44 -4.02 12.15 2.23
CA ARG A 44 -5.44 11.78 2.09
C ARG A 44 -5.74 10.40 2.66
N GLY A 45 -4.71 9.64 2.98
CA GLY A 45 -4.74 8.35 3.65
C GLY A 45 -3.42 7.61 3.45
N PHE A 46 -3.27 6.51 4.15
CA PHE A 46 -2.11 5.65 4.09
C PHE A 46 -2.52 4.20 4.35
N VAL A 47 -1.63 3.27 4.01
CA VAL A 47 -1.69 1.88 4.44
C VAL A 47 -0.30 1.45 4.90
N SER A 48 -0.22 0.79 6.05
CA SER A 48 1.02 0.14 6.49
C SER A 48 1.24 -1.10 5.64
N VAL A 49 2.36 -1.12 4.93
CA VAL A 49 2.72 -2.22 4.03
C VAL A 49 3.10 -3.47 4.81
N GLY A 50 3.45 -3.35 6.11
CA GLY A 50 3.65 -4.51 6.98
C GLY A 50 2.39 -5.35 7.21
N GLU A 51 1.20 -4.74 7.10
CA GLU A 51 -0.10 -5.42 7.22
C GLU A 51 -0.64 -5.95 5.88
N CYS A 52 0.07 -5.68 4.78
CA CYS A 52 -0.31 -6.17 3.46
C CYS A 52 0.09 -7.63 3.29
N LEU A 53 -0.82 -8.42 2.71
CA LEU A 53 -0.62 -9.85 2.48
C LEU A 53 0.02 -10.11 1.11
N THR A 54 -0.48 -9.46 0.07
CA THR A 54 -0.01 -9.65 -1.31
C THR A 54 -0.03 -8.36 -2.12
N VAL A 55 0.85 -8.31 -3.12
CA VAL A 55 0.82 -7.34 -4.21
C VAL A 55 1.06 -8.07 -5.53
N LYS A 56 0.18 -7.91 -6.52
CA LYS A 56 0.24 -8.64 -7.81
C LYS A 56 -0.55 -7.95 -8.92
N GLY A 57 -0.34 -8.37 -10.17
CA GLY A 57 -1.15 -7.94 -11.31
C GLY A 57 -2.65 -8.22 -11.10
N ALA A 58 -3.48 -7.37 -11.70
CA ALA A 58 -4.94 -7.41 -11.56
C ALA A 58 -5.66 -7.05 -12.87
N GLU A 59 -4.97 -7.09 -14.00
CA GLU A 59 -5.51 -6.73 -15.31
C GLU A 59 -6.71 -7.58 -15.71
N ASP A 60 -6.70 -8.86 -15.33
CA ASP A 60 -7.78 -9.83 -15.52
C ASP A 60 -8.94 -9.65 -14.54
N ILE A 61 -8.72 -8.95 -13.42
CA ILE A 61 -9.73 -8.69 -12.40
C ILE A 61 -10.49 -7.39 -12.68
N VAL A 62 -9.77 -6.32 -13.01
CA VAL A 62 -10.37 -4.99 -13.23
C VAL A 62 -10.49 -4.60 -14.70
N TYR A 63 -10.02 -5.45 -15.62
CA TYR A 63 -10.05 -5.22 -17.07
C TYR A 63 -9.42 -3.88 -17.49
N LYS A 64 -8.27 -3.56 -16.88
CA LYS A 64 -7.49 -2.34 -17.14
C LYS A 64 -6.02 -2.71 -17.32
N ALA A 65 -5.40 -2.18 -18.37
CA ALA A 65 -3.97 -2.34 -18.60
C ALA A 65 -3.17 -1.73 -17.45
N PHE A 66 -2.03 -2.35 -17.14
CA PHE A 66 -1.09 -1.90 -16.10
C PHE A 66 -1.70 -1.83 -14.70
N ALA A 67 -2.71 -2.66 -14.45
CA ALA A 67 -3.41 -2.72 -13.19
C ALA A 67 -2.75 -3.72 -12.23
N PHE A 68 -2.74 -3.36 -10.96
CA PHE A 68 -2.27 -4.24 -9.90
C PHE A 68 -3.13 -4.06 -8.64
N GLU A 69 -3.11 -5.06 -7.76
CA GLU A 69 -3.80 -5.05 -6.49
C GLU A 69 -2.84 -5.07 -5.31
N LEU A 70 -3.28 -4.51 -4.19
CA LEU A 70 -2.67 -4.62 -2.87
C LEU A 70 -3.72 -5.14 -1.90
N SER A 71 -3.48 -6.31 -1.33
CA SER A 71 -4.38 -6.92 -0.36
C SER A 71 -3.88 -6.71 1.08
N THR A 72 -4.83 -6.46 1.96
CA THR A 72 -4.69 -6.47 3.42
C THR A 72 -5.66 -7.50 3.99
N ARG A 73 -5.65 -7.74 5.30
CA ARG A 73 -6.65 -8.64 5.92
C ARG A 73 -8.09 -8.18 5.70
N ASP A 74 -8.30 -6.86 5.69
CA ASP A 74 -9.65 -6.28 5.71
C ASP A 74 -10.11 -5.77 4.33
N SER A 75 -9.19 -5.57 3.39
CA SER A 75 -9.52 -4.96 2.10
C SER A 75 -8.52 -5.25 0.99
N THR A 76 -9.00 -5.20 -0.25
CA THR A 76 -8.18 -5.19 -1.46
C THR A 76 -8.32 -3.86 -2.17
N MET A 77 -7.19 -3.20 -2.41
CA MET A 77 -7.10 -1.96 -3.20
C MET A 77 -6.59 -2.27 -4.60
N TYR A 78 -7.13 -1.54 -5.60
CA TYR A 78 -6.71 -1.67 -7.00
C TYR A 78 -6.10 -0.35 -7.49
N PHE A 79 -5.05 -0.50 -8.29
CA PHE A 79 -4.25 0.59 -8.84
C PHE A 79 -4.06 0.42 -10.34
N ILE A 80 -3.86 1.52 -11.05
CA ILE A 80 -3.45 1.54 -12.46
C ILE A 80 -2.23 2.46 -12.59
N ALA A 81 -1.16 1.94 -13.16
CA ALA A 81 0.04 2.68 -13.52
C ALA A 81 -0.05 3.25 -14.96
N ASN A 82 0.87 4.14 -15.35
CA ASN A 82 0.85 4.69 -16.71
C ASN A 82 1.57 3.79 -17.72
N THR A 83 2.46 2.91 -17.23
CA THR A 83 3.23 1.96 -18.06
C THR A 83 3.41 0.62 -17.36
N GLU A 84 3.73 -0.42 -18.12
CA GLU A 84 4.08 -1.73 -17.59
C GLU A 84 5.29 -1.68 -16.65
N LYS A 85 6.31 -0.89 -17.02
CA LYS A 85 7.50 -0.70 -16.18
C LYS A 85 7.13 -0.09 -14.83
N GLU A 86 6.31 0.96 -14.82
CA GLU A 86 5.85 1.58 -13.57
C GLU A 86 5.08 0.57 -12.72
N LYS A 87 4.19 -0.23 -13.31
CA LYS A 87 3.47 -1.31 -12.60
C LYS A 87 4.44 -2.26 -11.91
N GLU A 88 5.41 -2.79 -12.66
CA GLU A 88 6.41 -3.72 -12.14
C GLU A 88 7.28 -3.09 -11.05
N ASP A 89 7.69 -1.82 -11.22
CA ASP A 89 8.46 -1.10 -10.21
C ASP A 89 7.68 -0.94 -8.89
N TRP A 90 6.36 -0.67 -8.97
CA TRP A 90 5.48 -0.59 -7.81
C TRP A 90 5.27 -1.94 -7.14
N ILE A 91 4.94 -3.00 -7.89
CA ILE A 91 4.78 -4.35 -7.35
C ILE A 91 6.06 -4.78 -6.62
N ASN A 92 7.22 -4.60 -7.25
CA ASN A 92 8.51 -4.99 -6.68
C ASN A 92 8.86 -4.18 -5.43
N SER A 93 8.64 -2.86 -5.44
CA SER A 93 8.97 -2.00 -4.30
C SER A 93 8.07 -2.25 -3.10
N ILE A 94 6.77 -2.41 -3.33
CA ILE A 94 5.81 -2.76 -2.27
C ILE A 94 6.11 -4.16 -1.76
N GLY A 95 6.31 -5.15 -2.64
CA GLY A 95 6.61 -6.53 -2.26
C GLY A 95 7.85 -6.65 -1.36
N ARG A 96 8.94 -5.95 -1.70
CA ARG A 96 10.12 -5.85 -0.83
C ARG A 96 9.79 -5.22 0.53
N SER A 97 9.00 -4.16 0.53
CA SER A 97 8.58 -3.47 1.77
C SER A 97 7.71 -4.37 2.66
N ILE A 98 6.84 -5.21 2.09
CA ILE A 98 6.04 -6.19 2.86
C ILE A 98 6.98 -7.14 3.60
N VAL A 99 7.94 -7.74 2.89
CA VAL A 99 8.90 -8.71 3.47
C VAL A 99 9.78 -8.07 4.55
N GLN A 100 10.19 -6.82 4.36
CA GLN A 100 11.03 -6.11 5.32
C GLN A 100 10.29 -5.73 6.60
N ASN A 101 9.01 -5.36 6.52
CA ASN A 101 8.25 -4.83 7.65
C ASN A 101 7.35 -5.87 8.33
N SER A 102 7.09 -7.03 7.70
CA SER A 102 6.37 -8.13 8.34
C SER A 102 7.18 -8.82 9.45
N ARG A 103 8.52 -8.72 9.40
CA ARG A 103 9.44 -9.32 10.39
C ARG A 103 9.60 -8.51 11.67
N SER A 104 9.32 -7.20 11.65
CA SER A 104 9.45 -6.34 12.83
C SER A 104 8.28 -6.44 13.81
N VAL A 105 7.13 -7.02 13.39
CA VAL A 105 5.97 -7.22 14.28
C VAL A 105 6.20 -8.37 15.26
N THR A 106 7.02 -9.37 14.90
CA THR A 106 7.27 -10.55 15.76
C THR A 106 8.34 -10.34 16.84
N ASP A 107 9.03 -9.20 16.86
CA ASP A 107 10.09 -8.91 17.85
C ASP A 107 9.54 -8.21 19.12
N SER A 108 8.24 -7.87 19.15
CA SER A 108 7.61 -7.17 20.27
C SER A 108 6.85 -8.07 21.26
N GLU A 109 6.85 -9.38 21.07
CA GLU A 109 6.18 -10.34 21.99
C GLU A 109 7.18 -11.16 22.83
N VAL A 110 8.23 -10.52 23.37
CA VAL A 110 8.91 -11.08 24.55
C VAL A 110 7.99 -10.87 25.75
N VAL A 111 7.12 -11.86 25.96
CA VAL A 111 6.34 -12.00 27.18
C VAL A 111 7.28 -12.29 28.35
N ASP A 112 7.51 -11.30 29.20
CA ASP A 112 8.14 -11.49 30.51
C ASP A 112 7.21 -12.31 31.41
N TYR A 113 7.27 -13.64 31.26
CA TYR A 113 6.76 -14.61 32.22
C TYR A 113 7.93 -15.26 32.97
N GLU A 114 8.60 -14.51 33.84
CA GLU A 114 9.33 -15.09 34.97
C GLU A 114 8.64 -14.75 36.30
N SER A 115 7.61 -15.57 36.56
CA SER A 115 7.35 -16.30 37.81
C SER A 115 8.05 -15.80 39.08
N LYS A 116 7.23 -15.27 40.01
CA LYS A 116 7.55 -15.23 41.44
C LYS A 116 8.04 -16.60 41.94
N SER A 117 9.27 -16.64 42.42
CA SER A 117 9.86 -17.66 43.30
C SER A 117 11.12 -16.99 43.86
N ARG A 118 11.34 -16.74 45.15
CA ARG A 118 10.85 -17.30 46.41
C ARG A 118 11.00 -16.20 47.47
#